data_AF-A0A9D5SKA9-F1
#
_entry.id   AF-A0A9D5SKA9-F1
#
_cell.length_a   1.000
_cell.length_b   1.000
_cell.length_c   1.000
_cell.angle_alpha   90.00
_cell.angle_beta   90.00
_cell.angle_gamma   90.00
#
_symmetry.space_group_name_H-M   'P 1'
#
loop_
_entity.id
_entity.type
_entity.pdbx_description
1 polymer ?
#
loop_
_entity_poly.entity_id
_entity_poly.type
_entity_poly.pdbx_seq_one_letter_code
_entity_poly.pdbx_strand_id
1 'polypeptide(L)'
;MAEKDMKYLNSNEPFRTVQMLGGAYATVDTPAIVGFCHHADHKGIVTVTIMNEHDCIAKGCHYFEKFEEYPFWKRYHRKQELKQLFAEKKARRKEDEKRHLKNLQKQETERMETAYRFAEKLGITNFKILGIRKTDDGFTIFYVSDLPENDWYHFREIAFAMNKTYRKKFTLKHAKNPDGTYATI
;
A
#
# COMPACT_ATOMS: atom_id res chain seq x y z
N MET A 1 20.41 -4.72 44.41
CA MET A 1 20.42 -3.61 43.42
C MET A 1 20.21 -2.33 44.19
N ALA A 2 21.13 -1.38 44.13
CA ALA A 2 21.07 -0.19 44.99
C ALA A 2 19.94 0.75 44.55
N GLU A 3 18.98 1.01 45.45
CA GLU A 3 17.94 2.04 45.33
C GLU A 3 18.48 3.45 44.99
N LYS A 4 19.79 3.67 45.12
CA LYS A 4 20.45 4.97 44.91
C LYS A 4 20.48 5.42 43.45
N ASP A 5 20.31 4.51 42.50
CA ASP A 5 20.38 4.81 41.06
C ASP A 5 18.99 4.84 40.40
N MET A 6 17.91 4.94 41.17
CA MET A 6 16.55 5.18 40.63
C MET A 6 16.03 6.60 40.88
N LYS A 7 16.84 7.46 41.52
CA LYS A 7 16.49 8.87 41.78
C LYS A 7 16.42 9.74 40.51
N TYR A 8 16.70 9.17 39.34
CA TYR A 8 16.91 9.91 38.11
C TYR A 8 15.64 10.45 37.44
N LEU A 9 14.46 9.99 37.85
CA LEU A 9 13.16 10.33 37.23
C LEU A 9 12.55 11.67 37.70
N ASN A 10 13.10 12.34 38.73
CA ASN A 10 12.35 13.39 39.45
C ASN A 10 13.03 14.77 39.58
N SER A 11 14.16 15.04 38.92
CA SER A 11 14.65 16.43 38.83
C SER A 11 14.33 17.00 37.45
N ASN A 12 13.57 18.11 37.42
CA ASN A 12 13.34 18.95 36.23
C ASN A 12 14.62 19.66 35.76
N GLU A 13 15.79 19.08 36.02
CA GLU A 13 17.08 19.69 35.72
C GLU A 13 17.42 19.45 34.24
N PRO A 14 17.63 20.52 33.47
CA PRO A 14 17.92 20.40 32.03
C PRO A 14 19.27 19.74 31.78
N PHE A 15 20.22 19.85 32.71
CA PHE A 15 21.56 19.30 32.58
C PHE A 15 21.95 18.49 33.80
N ARG A 16 22.76 17.45 33.61
CA ARG A 16 23.31 16.62 34.69
C ARG A 16 24.74 16.22 34.44
N THR A 17 25.55 16.28 35.49
CA THR A 17 26.90 15.71 35.49
C THR A 17 26.79 14.22 35.78
N VAL A 18 27.20 13.40 34.81
CA VAL A 18 27.11 11.93 34.88
C VAL A 18 28.45 11.30 34.51
N GLN A 19 28.68 10.09 35.00
CA GLN A 19 29.80 9.27 34.55
C GLN A 19 29.47 8.68 33.18
N MET A 20 30.19 9.14 32.16
CA MET A 20 30.11 8.69 30.78
C MET A 20 30.83 7.35 30.59
N LEU A 21 30.68 6.75 29.40
CA LEU A 21 31.49 5.61 29.00
C LEU A 21 32.99 5.93 29.13
N GLY A 22 33.76 4.99 29.69
CA GLY A 22 35.19 5.15 29.94
C GLY A 22 35.53 5.87 31.26
N GLY A 23 34.52 6.16 32.10
CA GLY A 23 34.72 6.62 33.47
C GLY A 23 34.87 8.13 33.66
N ALA A 24 34.95 8.90 32.58
CA ALA A 24 34.98 10.37 32.62
C ALA A 24 33.62 10.96 33.05
N TYR A 25 33.64 12.09 33.76
CA TYR A 25 32.41 12.81 34.10
C TYR A 25 32.16 13.94 33.10
N ALA A 26 30.92 14.06 32.62
CA ALA A 26 30.52 15.15 31.74
C ALA A 26 29.12 15.67 32.12
N THR A 27 28.89 16.96 31.90
CA THR A 27 27.56 17.56 32.01
C THR A 27 26.81 17.39 30.69
N VAL A 28 25.70 16.65 30.71
CA VAL A 28 24.90 16.32 29.53
C VAL A 28 23.45 16.78 29.70
N ASP A 29 22.78 17.02 28.58
CA ASP A 29 21.34 17.28 28.53
C ASP A 29 20.56 16.03 28.98
N THR A 30 19.67 16.18 29.97
CA THR A 30 18.92 15.05 30.55
C THR A 30 18.09 14.31 29.48
N PRO A 31 17.33 14.99 28.60
CA PRO A 31 16.70 14.41 27.41
C PRO A 31 17.60 13.62 26.46
N ALA A 32 18.92 13.87 26.45
CA ALA A 32 19.87 13.17 25.59
C ALA A 32 20.35 11.85 26.20
N ILE A 33 20.07 11.59 27.48
CA ILE A 33 20.36 10.31 28.14
C ILE A 33 19.36 9.25 27.66
N VAL A 34 19.88 8.09 27.26
CA VAL A 34 19.06 6.99 26.71
C VAL A 34 19.24 5.68 27.47
N GLY A 35 20.29 5.52 28.26
CA GLY A 35 20.51 4.28 28.97
C GLY A 35 21.86 4.19 29.64
N PHE A 36 22.26 2.96 29.93
CA PHE A 36 23.50 2.64 30.60
C PHE A 36 24.19 1.46 29.92
N CYS A 37 25.50 1.54 29.75
CA CYS A 37 26.32 0.45 29.26
C CYS A 37 26.93 -0.31 30.44
N HIS A 38 26.73 -1.63 30.49
CA HIS A 38 27.28 -2.53 31.51
C HIS A 38 28.57 -3.22 31.10
N HIS A 39 29.14 -2.89 29.94
CA HIS A 39 30.35 -3.53 29.48
C HIS A 39 31.53 -3.19 30.40
N ALA A 40 32.36 -4.18 30.73
CA ALA A 40 33.40 -4.05 31.75
C ALA A 40 34.42 -2.95 31.43
N ASP A 41 34.80 -2.81 30.17
CA ASP A 41 35.87 -1.89 29.74
C ASP A 41 35.42 -0.41 29.68
N HIS A 42 34.12 -0.15 29.58
CA HIS A 42 33.61 1.22 29.37
C HIS A 42 32.21 1.43 29.95
N LYS A 43 31.99 0.94 31.17
CA LYS A 43 30.74 1.09 31.91
C LYS A 43 30.38 2.58 32.09
N GLY A 44 29.11 2.95 31.87
CA GLY A 44 28.68 4.33 32.07
C GLY A 44 27.38 4.71 31.36
N ILE A 45 26.94 5.96 31.58
CA ILE A 45 25.75 6.53 30.96
C ILE A 45 25.94 6.69 29.46
N VAL A 46 24.92 6.26 28.71
CA VAL A 46 24.86 6.34 27.25
C VAL A 46 23.94 7.49 26.86
N THR A 47 24.43 8.37 26.00
CA THR A 47 23.63 9.41 25.34
C THR A 47 23.19 8.98 23.95
N VAL A 48 22.26 9.72 23.34
CA VAL A 48 21.82 9.50 21.94
C VAL A 48 23.01 9.40 20.99
N THR A 49 24.00 10.27 21.14
CA THR A 49 25.20 10.31 20.29
C THR A 49 25.98 9.00 20.39
N ILE A 50 26.33 8.58 21.61
CA ILE A 50 27.12 7.36 21.82
C ILE A 50 26.35 6.11 21.38
N MET A 51 25.04 6.07 21.68
CA MET A 51 24.17 4.98 21.23
C MET A 51 24.17 4.82 19.71
N ASN A 52 24.18 5.94 18.96
CA ASN A 52 24.22 5.94 17.51
C ASN A 52 25.62 5.59 16.97
N GLU A 53 26.69 6.14 17.55
CA GLU A 53 28.08 5.84 17.15
C GLU A 53 28.41 4.35 17.31
N HIS A 54 27.97 3.76 18.41
CA HIS A 54 28.16 2.32 18.66
C HIS A 54 27.13 1.45 17.96
N ASP A 55 26.09 2.05 17.38
CA ASP A 55 24.93 1.38 16.77
C ASP A 55 24.29 0.34 17.71
N CYS A 56 24.11 0.72 18.98
CA CYS A 56 23.66 -0.19 20.03
C CYS A 56 22.29 -0.81 19.75
N ILE A 57 21.41 -0.08 19.06
CA ILE A 57 20.06 -0.55 18.72
C ILE A 57 20.10 -1.60 17.61
N ALA A 58 20.72 -1.31 16.46
CA ALA A 58 20.69 -2.23 15.33
C ALA A 58 21.50 -3.50 15.61
N LYS A 59 22.58 -3.39 16.40
CA LYS A 59 23.36 -4.54 16.87
C LYS A 59 22.65 -5.36 17.95
N GLY A 60 21.57 -4.85 18.55
CA GLY A 60 20.93 -5.49 19.70
C GLY A 60 21.89 -5.68 20.87
N CYS A 61 22.66 -4.64 21.21
CA CYS A 61 23.75 -4.73 22.18
C CYS A 61 23.27 -5.26 23.54
N HIS A 62 23.80 -6.40 23.96
CA HIS A 62 23.41 -7.07 25.21
C HIS A 62 23.76 -6.26 26.47
N TYR A 63 24.84 -5.46 26.42
CA TYR A 63 25.29 -4.64 27.55
C TYR A 63 24.53 -3.33 27.70
N PHE A 64 23.65 -2.99 26.74
CA PHE A 64 22.94 -1.72 26.74
C PHE A 64 21.59 -1.83 27.44
N GLU A 65 21.50 -1.31 28.65
CA GLU A 65 20.24 -1.17 29.37
C GLU A 65 19.57 0.15 28.99
N LYS A 66 18.34 0.07 28.48
CA LYS A 66 17.57 1.23 28.06
C LYS A 66 16.81 1.82 29.23
N PHE A 67 16.81 3.14 29.31
CA PHE A 67 15.90 3.84 30.22
C PHE A 67 14.56 4.09 29.53
N GLU A 68 13.74 3.07 29.38
CA GLU A 68 12.48 3.10 28.59
C GLU A 68 11.55 4.27 28.96
N GLU A 69 11.60 4.75 30.21
CA GLU A 69 10.79 5.87 30.68
C GLU A 69 11.25 7.25 30.19
N TYR A 70 12.45 7.37 29.62
CA TYR A 70 13.02 8.64 29.19
C TYR A 70 12.36 9.18 27.91
N PRO A 71 12.33 10.52 27.71
CA PRO A 71 11.67 11.15 26.57
C PRO A 71 12.11 10.64 25.20
N PHE A 72 13.38 10.22 25.08
CA PHE A 72 13.91 9.64 23.84
C PHE A 72 13.15 8.39 23.42
N TRP A 73 12.99 7.41 24.31
CA TRP A 73 12.35 6.13 23.99
C TRP A 73 10.86 6.26 23.74
N LYS A 74 10.18 7.14 24.49
CA LYS A 74 8.77 7.50 24.23
C LYS A 74 8.60 8.03 22.79
N ARG A 75 9.49 8.91 22.32
CA ARG A 75 9.48 9.39 20.92
C ARG A 75 9.86 8.31 19.92
N TYR A 76 10.84 7.47 20.25
CA TYR A 76 11.29 6.38 19.41
C TYR A 76 10.17 5.37 19.14
N HIS A 77 9.52 4.87 20.19
CA HIS A 77 8.40 3.92 20.08
C HIS A 77 7.23 4.51 19.32
N ARG A 78 6.83 5.75 19.64
CA ARG A 78 5.77 6.45 18.89
C ARG A 78 6.09 6.54 17.39
N LYS A 79 7.35 6.79 17.02
CA LYS A 79 7.76 6.82 15.60
C LYS A 79 7.68 5.43 14.96
N GLN A 80 8.00 4.37 15.68
CA GLN A 80 7.88 2.99 15.18
C GLN A 80 6.41 2.58 15.01
N GLU A 81 5.55 2.87 15.99
CA GLU A 81 4.10 2.63 15.92
C GLU A 81 3.49 3.35 14.72
N LEU A 82 3.80 4.63 14.53
CA LEU A 82 3.32 5.39 13.37
C LEU A 82 3.79 4.76 12.05
N LYS A 83 5.05 4.33 11.95
CA LYS A 83 5.56 3.65 10.75
C LYS A 83 4.80 2.36 10.45
N GLN A 84 4.51 1.55 11.48
CA GLN A 84 3.74 0.31 11.34
C GLN A 84 2.32 0.61 10.86
N LEU A 85 1.62 1.56 11.49
CA LEU A 85 0.28 1.99 11.08
C LEU A 85 0.24 2.50 9.63
N PHE A 86 1.24 3.28 9.21
CA PHE A 86 1.34 3.73 7.81
C PHE A 86 1.57 2.56 6.84
N ALA A 87 2.42 1.60 7.20
CA ALA A 87 2.67 0.42 6.38
C ALA A 87 1.41 -0.44 6.24
N GLU A 88 0.69 -0.69 7.33
CA GLU A 88 -0.57 -1.43 7.34
C GLU A 88 -1.64 -0.74 6.51
N LYS A 89 -1.83 0.57 6.67
CA LYS A 89 -2.79 1.34 5.88
C LYS A 89 -2.46 1.28 4.38
N LYS A 90 -1.18 1.35 4.02
CA LYS A 90 -0.72 1.23 2.63
C LYS A 90 -0.96 -0.18 2.08
N ALA A 91 -0.71 -1.22 2.89
CA ALA A 91 -0.95 -2.61 2.50
C ALA A 91 -2.46 -2.86 2.27
N ARG A 92 -3.31 -2.42 3.19
CA ARG A 92 -4.77 -2.54 3.06
C ARG A 92 -5.28 -1.84 1.82
N ARG A 93 -4.85 -0.60 1.55
CA ARG A 93 -5.25 0.14 0.35
C ARG A 93 -4.90 -0.62 -0.94
N LYS A 94 -3.70 -1.19 -1.02
CA LYS A 94 -3.29 -2.02 -2.18
C LYS A 94 -4.16 -3.27 -2.33
N GLU A 95 -4.53 -3.90 -1.22
CA GLU A 95 -5.41 -5.07 -1.24
C GLU A 95 -6.82 -4.70 -1.71
N ASP A 96 -7.37 -3.59 -1.20
CA ASP A 96 -8.68 -3.07 -1.61
C ASP A 96 -8.70 -2.69 -3.09
N GLU A 97 -7.66 -2.03 -3.60
CA GLU A 97 -7.49 -1.71 -5.03
C GLU A 97 -7.44 -3.00 -5.88
N LYS A 98 -6.69 -4.02 -5.45
CA LYS A 98 -6.62 -5.31 -6.15
C LYS A 98 -7.96 -6.03 -6.15
N ARG A 99 -8.68 -6.01 -5.02
CA ARG A 99 -10.02 -6.61 -4.88
C ARG A 99 -11.04 -5.88 -5.76
N HIS A 100 -10.98 -4.55 -5.80
CA HIS A 100 -11.82 -3.74 -6.68
C HIS A 100 -11.57 -4.07 -8.15
N LEU A 101 -10.31 -4.15 -8.57
CA LEU A 101 -9.94 -4.50 -9.95
C LEU A 101 -10.42 -5.91 -10.32
N LYS A 102 -10.26 -6.90 -9.42
CA LYS A 102 -10.75 -8.26 -9.62
C LYS A 102 -12.28 -8.30 -9.77
N ASN A 103 -13.00 -7.51 -8.98
CA ASN A 103 -14.45 -7.40 -9.08
C ASN A 103 -14.90 -6.76 -10.40
N LEU A 104 -14.19 -5.72 -10.86
CA LEU A 104 -14.45 -5.10 -12.17
C LEU A 104 -14.20 -6.09 -13.31
N GLN A 105 -13.08 -6.82 -13.29
CA GLN A 105 -12.78 -7.86 -14.27
C GLN A 105 -13.86 -8.94 -14.27
N LYS A 106 -14.27 -9.43 -13.10
CA LYS A 106 -15.35 -10.42 -12.98
C LYS A 106 -16.64 -9.93 -13.62
N GLN A 107 -17.05 -8.69 -13.34
CA GLN A 107 -18.24 -8.10 -13.94
C GLN A 107 -18.13 -7.90 -15.45
N GLU A 108 -16.94 -7.58 -15.97
CA GLU A 108 -16.70 -7.49 -17.40
C GLU A 108 -16.82 -8.87 -18.06
N THR A 109 -16.19 -9.90 -17.50
CA THR A 109 -16.30 -11.29 -17.98
C THR A 109 -17.75 -11.77 -17.98
N GLU A 110 -18.50 -11.56 -16.91
CA GLU A 110 -19.92 -11.93 -16.82
C GLU A 110 -20.77 -11.24 -17.92
N ARG A 111 -20.48 -9.96 -18.23
CA ARG A 111 -21.15 -9.24 -19.33
C ARG A 111 -20.74 -9.77 -20.70
N MET A 112 -19.46 -10.07 -20.90
CA MET A 112 -18.96 -10.64 -22.16
C MET A 112 -19.59 -12.00 -22.43
N GLU A 113 -19.64 -12.89 -21.44
CA GLU A 113 -20.31 -14.20 -21.55
C GLU A 113 -21.80 -14.05 -21.85
N THR A 114 -22.45 -13.04 -21.30
CA THR A 114 -23.87 -12.77 -21.57
C THR A 114 -24.06 -12.29 -23.01
N ALA A 115 -23.19 -11.41 -23.50
CA ALA A 115 -23.23 -10.94 -24.89
C ALA A 115 -22.94 -12.08 -25.89
N TYR A 116 -21.96 -12.95 -25.60
CA TYR A 116 -21.71 -14.15 -26.41
C TYR A 116 -22.91 -15.10 -26.43
N ARG A 117 -23.57 -15.33 -25.28
CA ARG A 117 -24.82 -16.13 -25.24
C ARG A 117 -25.94 -15.53 -26.09
N PHE A 118 -26.00 -14.20 -26.24
CA PHE A 118 -26.95 -13.58 -27.16
C PHE A 118 -26.54 -13.76 -28.62
N ALA A 119 -25.25 -13.63 -28.94
CA ALA A 119 -24.73 -13.88 -30.29
C ALA A 119 -25.06 -15.33 -30.73
N GLU A 120 -24.81 -16.32 -29.88
CA GLU A 120 -25.13 -17.73 -30.12
C GLU A 120 -26.63 -17.95 -30.39
N LYS A 121 -27.50 -17.38 -29.55
CA LYS A 121 -28.97 -17.47 -29.72
C LYS A 121 -29.46 -16.83 -31.03
N LEU A 122 -28.76 -15.82 -31.51
CA LEU A 122 -29.08 -15.13 -32.76
C LEU A 122 -28.41 -15.79 -33.98
N GLY A 123 -27.60 -16.84 -33.79
CA GLY A 123 -26.85 -17.50 -34.87
C GLY A 123 -25.70 -16.66 -35.43
N ILE A 124 -25.23 -15.67 -34.68
CA ILE A 124 -24.14 -14.77 -35.09
C ILE A 124 -22.80 -15.44 -34.78
N THR A 125 -22.01 -15.74 -35.81
CA THR A 125 -20.72 -16.46 -35.69
C THR A 125 -19.51 -15.63 -36.11
N ASN A 126 -19.70 -14.62 -36.95
CA ASN A 126 -18.67 -13.69 -37.42
C ASN A 126 -18.46 -12.50 -36.47
N PHE A 127 -18.52 -12.72 -35.15
CA PHE A 127 -18.51 -11.67 -34.14
C PHE A 127 -17.64 -12.07 -32.94
N LYS A 128 -16.64 -11.25 -32.62
CA LYS A 128 -15.76 -11.45 -31.47
C LYS A 128 -15.67 -10.19 -30.62
N ILE A 129 -15.98 -10.32 -29.34
CA ILE A 129 -15.93 -9.24 -28.36
C ILE A 129 -14.51 -9.10 -27.84
N LEU A 130 -13.95 -7.89 -27.94
CA LEU A 130 -12.64 -7.53 -27.39
C LEU A 130 -12.73 -7.06 -25.93
N GLY A 131 -13.85 -6.45 -25.54
CA GLY A 131 -14.09 -5.98 -24.18
C GLY A 131 -15.35 -5.13 -24.06
N ILE A 132 -15.78 -4.89 -22.83
CA ILE A 132 -16.97 -4.09 -22.53
C ILE A 132 -16.60 -2.99 -21.54
N ARG A 133 -16.52 -1.75 -22.03
CA ARG A 133 -16.10 -0.61 -21.21
C ARG A 133 -17.30 0.18 -20.73
N LYS A 134 -17.25 0.62 -19.48
CA LYS A 134 -18.22 1.57 -18.93
C LYS A 134 -17.95 2.97 -19.52
N THR A 135 -19.00 3.66 -19.89
CA THR A 135 -19.02 5.07 -20.31
C THR A 135 -19.97 5.84 -19.40
N ASP A 136 -19.97 7.18 -19.48
CA ASP A 136 -20.90 8.02 -18.71
C ASP A 136 -22.36 7.65 -19.00
N ASP A 137 -22.64 7.36 -20.27
CA ASP A 137 -23.96 6.99 -20.77
C ASP A 137 -24.36 5.52 -20.57
N GLY A 138 -23.45 4.64 -20.10
CA GLY A 138 -23.70 3.20 -20.04
C GLY A 138 -22.47 2.35 -20.31
N PHE A 139 -22.53 1.50 -21.34
CA PHE A 139 -21.48 0.57 -21.72
C PHE A 139 -21.28 0.54 -23.24
N THR A 140 -20.04 0.34 -23.67
CA THR A 140 -19.70 0.10 -25.08
C THR A 140 -19.05 -1.27 -25.22
N ILE A 141 -19.64 -2.09 -26.07
CA ILE A 141 -19.14 -3.39 -26.48
C ILE A 141 -18.19 -3.16 -27.66
N PHE A 142 -16.90 -3.40 -27.44
CA PHE A 142 -15.90 -3.36 -28.49
C PHE A 142 -15.82 -4.73 -29.15
N TYR A 143 -15.93 -4.77 -30.46
CA TYR A 143 -15.95 -6.02 -31.21
C TYR A 143 -15.13 -5.94 -32.49
N VAL A 144 -14.85 -7.10 -33.06
CA VAL A 144 -14.33 -7.30 -34.42
C VAL A 144 -15.21 -8.33 -35.13
N SER A 145 -15.24 -8.23 -36.46
CA SER A 145 -15.99 -9.12 -37.35
C SER A 145 -15.13 -9.52 -38.55
N ASP A 146 -15.69 -10.24 -39.51
CA ASP A 146 -15.06 -10.57 -40.79
C ASP A 146 -15.03 -9.39 -41.78
N LEU A 147 -15.88 -8.38 -41.59
CA LEU A 147 -16.00 -7.26 -42.51
C LEU A 147 -15.00 -6.14 -42.18
N PRO A 148 -14.27 -5.59 -43.18
CA PRO A 148 -13.34 -4.47 -42.99
C PRO A 148 -14.03 -3.10 -42.99
N GLU A 149 -15.29 -3.03 -42.57
CA GLU A 149 -16.13 -1.83 -42.60
C GLU A 149 -17.01 -1.70 -41.34
N ASN A 150 -17.69 -0.56 -41.18
CA ASN A 150 -18.55 -0.33 -40.03
C ASN A 150 -19.87 -1.12 -40.12
N ASP A 151 -19.89 -2.29 -39.51
CA ASP A 151 -20.96 -3.28 -39.68
C ASP A 151 -21.83 -3.45 -38.43
N TRP A 152 -21.76 -2.48 -37.49
CA TRP A 152 -22.42 -2.53 -36.18
C TRP A 152 -23.91 -2.86 -36.23
N TYR A 153 -24.58 -2.50 -37.32
CA TYR A 153 -26.01 -2.71 -37.52
C TYR A 153 -26.37 -4.19 -37.64
N HIS A 154 -25.46 -5.05 -38.11
CA HIS A 154 -25.64 -6.50 -38.14
C HIS A 154 -25.72 -7.11 -36.74
N PHE A 155 -25.05 -6.48 -35.76
CA PHE A 155 -24.94 -7.00 -34.41
C PHE A 155 -25.82 -6.25 -33.40
N ARG A 156 -26.62 -5.29 -33.85
CA ARG A 156 -27.43 -4.39 -32.99
C ARG A 156 -28.33 -5.13 -32.00
N GLU A 157 -28.83 -6.31 -32.38
CA GLU A 157 -29.73 -7.11 -31.54
C GLU A 157 -29.02 -7.62 -30.27
N ILE A 158 -27.70 -7.83 -30.32
CA ILE A 158 -26.90 -8.16 -29.13
C ILE A 158 -26.95 -7.00 -28.14
N ALA A 159 -26.72 -5.77 -28.62
CA ALA A 159 -26.78 -4.58 -27.76
C ALA A 159 -28.19 -4.36 -27.20
N PHE A 160 -29.24 -4.60 -28.00
CA PHE A 160 -30.63 -4.51 -27.53
C PHE A 160 -30.95 -5.54 -26.45
N ALA A 161 -30.51 -6.79 -26.62
CA ALA A 161 -30.68 -7.84 -25.62
C ALA A 161 -29.94 -7.52 -24.30
N MET A 162 -28.71 -6.99 -24.41
CA MET A 162 -27.94 -6.50 -23.27
C MET A 162 -28.66 -5.35 -22.55
N ASN A 163 -29.24 -4.40 -23.31
CA ASN A 163 -30.02 -3.29 -22.76
C ASN A 163 -31.16 -3.76 -21.88
N LYS A 164 -31.94 -4.72 -22.40
CA LYS A 164 -33.09 -5.31 -21.71
C LYS A 164 -32.67 -6.06 -20.45
N THR A 165 -31.57 -6.80 -20.52
CA THR A 165 -31.08 -7.67 -19.44
C THR A 165 -30.54 -6.87 -18.26
N TYR A 166 -29.73 -5.85 -18.53
CA TYR A 166 -29.07 -5.07 -17.48
C TYR A 166 -29.78 -3.76 -17.14
N ARG A 167 -30.82 -3.38 -17.88
CA ARG A 167 -31.52 -2.09 -17.76
C ARG A 167 -30.55 -0.90 -17.81
N LYS A 168 -29.58 -0.98 -18.72
CA LYS A 168 -28.54 0.03 -18.98
C LYS A 168 -28.35 0.18 -20.49
N LYS A 169 -27.81 1.30 -20.95
CA LYS A 169 -27.48 1.50 -22.37
C LYS A 169 -26.19 0.76 -22.71
N PHE A 170 -26.24 -0.06 -23.74
CA PHE A 170 -25.15 -0.76 -24.40
C PHE A 170 -25.12 -0.29 -25.84
N THR A 171 -23.93 0.09 -26.30
CA THR A 171 -23.66 0.44 -27.69
C THR A 171 -22.58 -0.47 -28.25
N LEU A 172 -22.52 -0.59 -29.57
CA LEU A 172 -21.51 -1.36 -30.28
C LEU A 172 -20.50 -0.43 -30.91
N LYS A 173 -19.22 -0.83 -30.86
CA LYS A 173 -18.15 -0.13 -31.56
C LYS A 173 -17.17 -1.14 -32.15
N HIS A 174 -17.09 -1.15 -33.48
CA HIS A 174 -16.08 -1.92 -34.19
C HIS A 174 -14.70 -1.35 -33.86
N ALA A 175 -13.80 -2.23 -33.43
CA ALA A 175 -12.43 -1.86 -33.18
C ALA A 175 -11.72 -1.43 -34.47
N LYS A 176 -10.81 -0.47 -34.32
CA LYS A 176 -9.97 0.01 -35.42
C LYS A 176 -8.52 -0.29 -35.12
N ASN A 177 -7.77 -0.60 -36.16
CA ASN A 177 -6.32 -0.67 -36.14
C ASN A 177 -5.72 0.73 -35.95
N PRO A 178 -4.42 0.84 -35.59
CA PRO A 178 -3.75 2.13 -35.43
C PRO A 178 -3.77 3.03 -36.68
N ASP A 179 -3.86 2.43 -37.86
CA ASP A 179 -3.97 3.14 -39.15
C ASP A 179 -5.39 3.64 -39.46
N GLY A 180 -6.37 3.36 -38.58
CA GLY A 180 -7.76 3.77 -38.71
C GLY A 180 -8.66 2.81 -39.50
N THR A 181 -8.11 1.74 -40.06
CA THR A 181 -8.87 0.65 -40.71
C THR A 181 -9.66 -0.16 -39.68
N TYR A 182 -10.76 -0.78 -40.09
CA TYR A 182 -11.55 -1.65 -39.21
C TYR A 182 -10.80 -2.97 -38.99
N ALA A 183 -10.70 -3.37 -37.72
CA ALA A 183 -10.02 -4.60 -37.34
C ALA A 183 -10.92 -5.80 -37.62
N THR A 184 -10.37 -6.81 -38.29
CA THR A 184 -11.07 -8.06 -38.63
C THR A 184 -10.58 -9.23 -37.77
N ILE A 185 -11.37 -10.31 -37.72
CA ILE A 185 -11.05 -11.56 -37.00
C ILE A 185 -9.84 -12.28 -37.61
#